data_AF-U2CA97-F1
#
_entry.id   AF-U2CA97-F1
#
_cell.length_a   1.000
_cell.length_b   1.000
_cell.length_c   1.000
_cell.angle_alpha   90.00
_cell.angle_beta   90.00
_cell.angle_gamma   90.00
#
_symmetry.space_group_name_H-M   'P 1'
#
loop_
_entity.id
_entity.type
_entity.pdbx_description
1 polymer ?
#
loop_
_entity_poly.entity_id
_entity_poly.type
_entity_poly.pdbx_seq_one_letter_code
_entity_poly.pdbx_strand_id
1 'polypeptide(L)'
;MNMSPRVLTKRQKQFVECIAWGASYKEVADYFHVSWSTVDNTLRNAKSRLGLSKVTELGAWWFCANFGISFDLSPLARRHITSLLLCLFLSGEAAFSSDKVYAVRRVRRARTEYRTRRQETSTNKPYIF
;
A
#
# COMPACT_ATOMS: atom_id res chain seq x y z
N MET A 1 -25.91 -33.73 13.41
CA MET A 1 -24.55 -33.21 13.63
C MET A 1 -24.68 -31.77 14.12
N ASN A 2 -24.48 -31.52 15.41
CA ASN A 2 -24.76 -30.23 16.03
C ASN A 2 -23.70 -29.19 15.65
N MET A 3 -24.08 -28.23 14.81
CA MET A 3 -23.32 -27.02 14.52
C MET A 3 -23.50 -26.04 15.70
N SER A 4 -22.77 -26.27 16.79
CA SER A 4 -22.56 -25.22 17.79
C SER A 4 -21.80 -24.08 17.13
N PRO A 5 -22.15 -22.79 17.36
CA PRO A 5 -21.38 -21.67 16.81
C PRO A 5 -19.93 -21.83 17.29
N ARG A 6 -19.02 -22.15 16.37
CA ARG A 6 -17.63 -22.49 16.70
C ARG A 6 -16.84 -21.21 16.99
N VAL A 7 -17.09 -20.67 18.17
CA VAL A 7 -16.40 -19.51 18.71
C VAL A 7 -14.93 -19.90 18.91
N LEU A 8 -14.04 -19.26 18.15
CA LEU A 8 -12.60 -19.35 18.36
C LEU A 8 -12.24 -18.87 19.76
N THR A 9 -11.20 -19.46 20.37
CA THR A 9 -10.68 -18.92 21.63
C THR A 9 -10.09 -17.53 21.39
N LYS A 10 -10.03 -16.70 22.45
CA LYS A 10 -9.47 -15.34 22.37
C LYS A 10 -8.09 -15.32 21.72
N ARG A 11 -7.23 -16.27 22.09
CA ARG A 11 -5.87 -16.39 21.56
C ARG A 11 -5.82 -16.80 20.09
N GLN A 12 -6.71 -17.72 19.68
CA GLN A 12 -6.86 -18.06 18.26
C GLN A 12 -7.30 -16.82 17.45
N LYS A 13 -8.26 -16.04 17.97
CA LYS A 13 -8.74 -14.83 17.29
C LYS A 13 -7.63 -13.80 17.09
N GLN A 14 -6.78 -13.58 18.09
CA GLN A 14 -5.63 -12.68 18.00
C GLN A 14 -4.62 -13.12 16.94
N PHE A 15 -4.29 -14.42 16.86
CA PHE A 15 -3.37 -14.91 15.84
C PHE A 15 -3.97 -14.79 14.44
N VAL A 16 -5.24 -15.13 14.30
CA VAL A 16 -5.95 -15.00 13.03
C VAL A 16 -6.04 -13.54 12.59
N GLU A 17 -6.25 -12.60 13.51
CA GLU A 17 -6.25 -11.16 13.22
C GLU A 17 -4.92 -10.71 12.61
N CYS A 18 -3.79 -11.04 13.24
CA CYS A 18 -2.48 -10.68 12.69
C CYS A 18 -2.26 -11.30 11.29
N ILE A 19 -2.67 -12.56 11.08
CA ILE A 19 -2.59 -13.21 9.77
C ILE A 19 -3.51 -12.51 8.75
N ALA A 20 -4.70 -12.06 9.14
CA ALA A 20 -5.62 -11.34 8.28
C ALA A 20 -5.05 -9.98 7.83
N TRP A 21 -4.30 -9.31 8.70
CA TRP A 21 -3.53 -8.10 8.37
C TRP A 21 -2.27 -8.36 7.53
N GLY A 22 -1.96 -9.63 7.23
CA GLY A 22 -0.84 -10.01 6.37
C GLY A 22 0.46 -10.30 7.11
N ALA A 23 0.46 -10.39 8.44
CA ALA A 23 1.63 -10.83 9.18
C ALA A 23 1.98 -12.29 8.84
N SER A 24 3.27 -12.60 8.79
CA SER A 24 3.77 -13.96 8.66
C SER A 24 3.73 -14.70 9.99
N TYR A 25 3.77 -16.04 9.93
CA TYR A 25 3.84 -16.89 11.13
C TYR A 25 4.99 -16.55 12.08
N LYS A 26 6.13 -16.08 11.53
CA LYS A 26 7.30 -15.70 12.32
C LYS A 26 7.07 -14.37 13.02
N GLU A 27 6.54 -13.37 12.31
CA GLU A 27 6.19 -12.07 12.91
C GLU A 27 5.13 -12.21 14.01
N VAL A 28 4.14 -13.10 13.82
CA VAL A 28 3.17 -13.43 14.87
C VAL A 28 3.84 -14.10 16.07
N ALA A 29 4.78 -15.02 15.83
CA ALA A 29 5.54 -15.66 16.89
C ALA A 29 6.36 -14.66 17.71
N ASP A 30 7.05 -13.75 17.01
CA ASP A 30 7.86 -12.69 17.60
C ASP A 30 7.00 -11.69 18.39
N TYR A 31 5.85 -11.28 17.83
CA TYR A 31 4.92 -10.33 18.48
C TYR A 31 4.30 -10.88 19.76
N PHE A 32 3.93 -12.17 19.78
CA PHE A 32 3.30 -12.81 20.95
C PHE A 32 4.31 -13.53 21.87
N HIS A 33 5.63 -13.42 21.60
CA HIS A 33 6.71 -14.10 22.31
C HIS A 33 6.46 -15.62 22.47
N VAL A 34 5.99 -16.27 21.41
CA VAL A 34 5.75 -17.72 21.37
C VAL A 34 6.60 -18.38 20.31
N SER A 35 6.81 -19.69 20.42
CA SER A 35 7.49 -20.43 19.36
C SER A 35 6.64 -20.49 18.09
N TRP A 36 7.32 -20.57 16.93
CA TRP A 36 6.68 -20.76 15.64
C TRP A 36 5.76 -22.00 15.61
N SER A 37 6.18 -23.09 16.27
CA SER A 37 5.39 -24.32 16.38
C SER A 37 4.08 -24.12 17.15
N THR A 38 4.06 -23.24 18.15
CA THR A 38 2.85 -22.89 18.89
C THR A 38 1.87 -22.14 18.00
N VAL A 39 2.36 -21.22 17.17
CA VAL A 39 1.54 -20.46 16.21
C VAL A 39 0.94 -21.41 15.16
N ASP A 40 1.74 -22.30 14.57
CA ASP A 40 1.27 -23.29 13.59
C ASP A 40 0.21 -24.22 14.21
N ASN A 41 0.47 -24.79 15.39
CA ASN A 41 -0.50 -25.66 16.08
C ASN A 41 -1.80 -24.93 16.42
N THR A 42 -1.71 -23.67 16.87
CA THR A 42 -2.89 -22.87 17.21
C THR A 42 -3.74 -22.57 15.98
N LEU A 43 -3.09 -22.22 14.86
CA LEU A 43 -3.77 -21.94 13.59
C LEU A 43 -4.31 -23.20 12.92
N ARG A 44 -3.64 -24.35 13.03
CA ARG A 44 -4.18 -25.66 12.62
C ARG A 44 -5.44 -26.02 13.38
N ASN A 45 -5.44 -25.82 14.70
CA ASN A 45 -6.62 -26.03 15.54
C ASN A 45 -7.76 -25.05 15.22
N ALA A 46 -7.44 -23.80 14.84
CA ALA A 46 -8.43 -22.84 14.38
C ALA A 46 -9.05 -23.27 13.04
N LYS A 47 -8.23 -23.70 12.08
CA LYS A 47 -8.66 -24.21 10.77
C LYS A 47 -9.55 -25.44 10.89
N SER A 48 -9.15 -26.44 11.69
CA SER A 48 -9.93 -27.66 11.88
C SER A 48 -11.30 -27.39 12.51
N ARG A 49 -11.37 -26.42 13.43
CA ARG A 49 -12.64 -25.95 13.99
C ARG A 49 -13.49 -25.26 12.93
N LEU A 50 -12.92 -24.44 12.07
CA LEU A 50 -13.67 -23.72 11.04
C LEU A 50 -14.01 -24.60 9.82
N GLY A 51 -13.37 -25.76 9.67
CA GLY A 51 -13.49 -26.60 8.47
C GLY A 51 -12.75 -26.03 7.26
N LEU A 52 -11.76 -25.17 7.48
CA LEU A 52 -11.00 -24.49 6.44
C LEU A 52 -9.70 -25.22 6.15
N SER A 53 -9.29 -25.24 4.88
CA SER A 53 -8.05 -25.90 4.47
C SER A 53 -6.91 -24.90 4.31
N LYS A 54 -7.22 -23.72 3.78
CA LYS A 54 -6.22 -22.70 3.42
C LYS A 54 -6.10 -21.62 4.48
N VAL A 55 -4.91 -21.03 4.56
CA VAL A 55 -4.63 -19.87 5.42
C VAL A 55 -5.36 -18.63 4.91
N THR A 56 -5.48 -18.50 3.58
CA THR A 56 -6.19 -17.38 2.93
C THR A 56 -7.68 -17.37 3.28
N GLU A 57 -8.30 -18.55 3.36
CA GLU A 57 -9.69 -18.71 3.81
C GLU A 57 -9.87 -18.28 5.26
N LEU A 58 -8.84 -18.47 6.11
CA LEU A 58 -8.86 -18.05 7.51
C LEU A 58 -8.86 -16.52 7.66
N GLY A 59 -8.08 -15.83 6.83
CA GLY A 59 -8.10 -14.36 6.76
C GLY A 59 -9.45 -13.85 6.27
N ALA A 60 -9.98 -14.42 5.19
CA ALA A 60 -11.32 -14.08 4.68
C ALA A 60 -12.41 -14.30 5.73
N TRP A 61 -12.35 -15.42 6.47
CA TRP A 61 -13.27 -15.68 7.57
C TRP A 61 -13.19 -14.61 8.67
N TRP A 62 -11.98 -14.17 9.02
CA TRP A 62 -11.80 -13.11 10.02
C TRP A 62 -12.42 -11.79 9.57
N PHE A 63 -12.23 -11.42 8.31
CA PHE A 63 -12.88 -10.23 7.73
C PHE A 63 -14.40 -10.37 7.78
N CYS A 64 -14.96 -11.52 7.38
CA CYS A 64 -16.39 -11.79 7.46
C CYS A 64 -16.91 -11.73 8.91
N ALA A 65 -16.14 -12.24 9.87
CA ALA A 65 -16.52 -12.29 11.28
C ALA A 65 -16.40 -10.93 11.99
N ASN A 66 -15.44 -10.08 11.59
CA ASN A 66 -15.15 -8.81 12.26
C ASN A 66 -15.97 -7.64 11.69
N PHE A 67 -16.22 -7.64 10.37
CA PHE A 67 -16.97 -6.56 9.73
C PHE A 67 -18.48 -6.80 9.72
N GLY A 68 -18.97 -7.97 10.15
CA GLY A 68 -20.40 -8.29 10.21
C GLY A 68 -21.12 -8.15 8.86
N ILE A 69 -20.36 -8.03 7.78
CA ILE A 69 -20.82 -7.72 6.44
C ILE A 69 -20.25 -8.84 5.59
N SER A 70 -21.15 -9.73 5.16
CA SER A 70 -20.92 -10.68 4.08
C SER A 70 -20.13 -9.99 2.98
N PHE A 71 -19.06 -10.64 2.51
CA PHE A 71 -18.23 -10.23 1.37
C PHE A 71 -19.02 -10.12 0.04
N ASP A 72 -20.36 -10.08 0.11
CA ASP A 72 -21.31 -9.94 -0.99
C ASP A 72 -21.64 -8.48 -1.34
N LEU A 73 -21.36 -7.51 -0.46
CA LEU A 73 -21.41 -6.09 -0.79
C LEU A 73 -20.03 -5.50 -0.46
N SER A 74 -19.12 -5.33 -1.41
CA SER A 74 -19.25 -4.18 -2.29
C SER A 74 -18.13 -4.18 -3.34
N PRO A 75 -18.42 -4.45 -4.63
CA PRO A 75 -17.54 -4.01 -5.72
C PRO A 75 -17.22 -2.51 -5.63
N LEU A 76 -18.06 -1.71 -4.95
CA LEU A 76 -17.80 -0.30 -4.63
C LEU A 76 -16.61 -0.13 -3.68
N ALA A 77 -16.48 -0.92 -2.59
CA ALA A 77 -15.37 -0.79 -1.64
C ALA A 77 -14.02 -1.10 -2.31
N ARG A 78 -14.00 -2.16 -3.13
CA ARG A 78 -12.83 -2.49 -3.97
C ARG A 78 -12.54 -1.36 -4.97
N ARG A 79 -13.57 -0.82 -5.62
CA ARG A 79 -13.46 0.33 -6.53
C ARG A 79 -12.94 1.58 -5.84
N HIS A 80 -13.38 1.87 -4.61
CA HIS A 80 -12.93 3.02 -3.83
C HIS A 80 -11.45 2.88 -3.44
N ILE A 81 -11.02 1.70 -2.98
CA ILE A 81 -9.61 1.44 -2.66
C ILE A 81 -8.74 1.59 -3.90
N THR A 82 -9.13 0.98 -5.03
CA THR A 82 -8.39 1.11 -6.29
C THR A 82 -8.36 2.55 -6.79
N SER A 83 -9.48 3.28 -6.71
CA SER A 83 -9.55 4.69 -7.09
C SER A 83 -8.65 5.56 -6.21
N LEU A 84 -8.63 5.32 -4.90
CA LEU A 84 -7.79 6.07 -3.96
C LEU A 84 -6.31 5.85 -4.26
N LEU A 85 -5.89 4.60 -4.48
CA LEU A 85 -4.52 4.25 -4.88
C LEU A 85 -4.11 4.89 -6.21
N LEU A 86 -5.00 4.87 -7.21
CA LEU A 86 -4.78 5.53 -8.50
C LEU A 86 -4.64 7.05 -8.35
N CYS A 87 -5.50 7.68 -7.54
CA CYS A 87 -5.40 9.11 -7.26
C CYS A 87 -4.08 9.46 -6.58
N LEU A 88 -3.64 8.67 -5.60
CA LEU A 88 -2.33 8.85 -4.95
C LEU A 88 -1.18 8.72 -5.95
N PHE A 89 -1.21 7.70 -6.80
CA PHE A 89 -0.19 7.49 -7.84
C PHE A 89 -0.12 8.67 -8.83
N LEU A 90 -1.27 9.10 -9.36
CA LEU A 90 -1.37 10.24 -10.28
C LEU A 90 -0.92 11.55 -9.61
N SER A 91 -1.25 11.75 -8.33
CA SER A 91 -0.80 12.93 -7.58
C SER A 91 0.72 12.94 -7.37
N GLY A 92 1.35 11.78 -7.15
CA GLY A 92 2.80 11.64 -7.07
C GLY A 92 3.50 11.96 -8.40
N GLU A 93 3.00 11.41 -9.51
CA GLU A 93 3.51 11.69 -10.85
C GLU A 93 3.32 13.16 -11.26
N ALA A 94 2.17 13.77 -10.94
CA ALA A 94 1.90 15.17 -11.24
C ALA A 94 2.82 16.14 -10.46
N ALA A 95 3.12 15.81 -9.20
CA ALA A 95 4.07 16.56 -8.38
C ALA A 95 5.50 16.44 -8.94
N PHE A 96 5.92 15.24 -9.36
CA PHE A 96 7.25 14.99 -9.91
C PHE A 96 7.45 15.59 -11.32
N SER A 97 6.42 15.52 -12.16
CA SER A 97 6.42 16.08 -13.52
C SER A 97 6.45 17.60 -13.52
N SER A 98 5.73 18.23 -12.57
CA SER A 98 5.78 19.68 -12.37
C SER A 98 7.21 20.16 -12.14
N ASP A 99 8.00 19.49 -11.30
CA ASP A 99 9.38 19.86 -11.01
C ASP A 99 10.28 19.82 -12.26
N LYS A 100 10.09 18.81 -13.14
CA LYS A 100 10.79 18.74 -14.43
C LYS A 100 10.35 19.83 -15.40
N VAL A 101 9.06 20.17 -15.45
CA VAL A 101 8.54 21.25 -16.31
C VAL A 101 9.04 22.63 -15.83
N TYR A 102 9.09 22.87 -14.51
CA TYR A 102 9.66 24.08 -13.94
C TYR A 102 11.18 24.18 -14.21
N ALA A 103 11.93 23.09 -14.07
CA ALA A 103 13.36 23.02 -14.38
C ALA A 103 13.66 23.32 -15.86
N VAL A 104 12.91 22.71 -16.80
CA VAL A 104 13.08 22.93 -18.24
C VAL A 104 12.76 24.38 -18.63
N ARG A 105 11.74 25.00 -18.03
CA ARG A 105 11.41 26.41 -18.27
C ARG A 105 12.50 27.35 -17.75
N ARG A 106 13.13 27.06 -16.61
CA ARG A 106 14.29 27.81 -16.09
C ARG A 106 15.50 27.77 -17.04
N VAL A 107 15.86 26.58 -17.52
CA VAL A 107 17.01 26.40 -18.44
C VAL A 107 16.78 27.15 -19.76
N ARG A 108 15.55 27.12 -20.30
CA ARG A 108 15.22 27.85 -21.53
C ARG A 108 15.31 29.37 -21.34
N ARG A 109 14.83 29.92 -20.21
CA ARG A 109 14.97 31.38 -19.92
C ARG A 109 16.43 31.81 -19.81
N ALA A 110 17.26 31.09 -19.06
CA ALA A 110 18.69 31.38 -18.92
C ALA A 110 19.42 31.34 -20.29
N ARG A 111 19.03 30.42 -21.17
CA ARG A 111 19.62 30.29 -22.51
C ARG A 111 19.22 31.43 -23.45
N THR A 112 17.99 31.92 -23.35
CA THR A 112 17.53 33.10 -24.11
C THR A 112 18.24 34.36 -23.62
N GLU A 113 18.32 34.58 -22.31
CA GLU A 113 18.99 35.73 -21.70
C GLU A 113 20.48 35.81 -22.04
N TYR A 114 21.18 34.67 -22.07
CA TYR A 114 22.59 34.62 -22.51
C TYR A 114 22.77 34.98 -23.99
N ARG A 115 21.84 34.56 -24.86
CA ARG A 115 21.89 34.87 -26.30
C ARG A 115 21.65 36.36 -26.57
N THR A 116 20.70 36.98 -25.86
CA THR A 116 20.43 38.41 -25.99
C THR A 116 21.63 39.25 -25.52
N ARG A 117 22.22 38.92 -24.36
CA ARG A 117 23.43 39.60 -23.85
C ARG A 117 24.63 39.49 -24.79
N ARG A 118 24.82 38.33 -25.45
CA ARG A 118 25.92 38.13 -26.42
C ARG A 118 25.72 38.92 -27.70
N GLN A 119 24.48 39.10 -28.16
CA GLN A 119 24.19 39.97 -29.30
C GLN A 119 24.49 41.43 -28.96
N GLU A 120 24.08 41.91 -27.79
CA GLU A 120 24.36 43.29 -27.34
C GLU A 120 25.87 43.60 -27.27
N THR A 121 26.71 42.64 -26.85
CA THR A 121 28.18 42.81 -26.84
C THR A 121 28.82 42.74 -28.23
N SER A 122 28.16 42.13 -29.21
CA SER A 122 28.67 42.06 -30.58
C SER A 122 28.33 43.31 -31.40
N THR A 123 27.22 43.99 -31.09
CA THR A 123 26.80 45.22 -31.77
C THR A 123 27.56 46.45 -31.24
N ASN A 124 28.08 46.37 -30.01
CA ASN A 124 28.75 47.48 -29.34
C ASN A 124 30.28 47.26 -29.24
N LYS A 125 30.93 46.96 -30.36
CA LYS A 125 32.40 46.97 -30.46
C LYS A 125 32.86 48.39 -30.81
N PRO A 126 33.57 49.12 -29.92
CA PRO A 126 34.21 50.37 -30.31
C PRO A 126 35.35 50.06 -31.30
N TYR A 127 35.35 50.73 -32.44
CA TYR A 127 36.47 50.72 -33.38
C TYR A 127 37.65 51.42 -32.70
N ILE A 128 38.62 50.65 -32.22
CA ILE A 128 39.88 51.17 -31.72
C ILE A 128 40.84 51.22 -32.92
N PHE A 129 41.20 52.45 -33.32
CA PHE A 129 42.30 52.76 -34.24
C PHE A 129 43.65 52.59 -33.53
#